data_AF-A0A9X8EH02-F1
#
_entry.id   AF-A0A9X8EH02-F1
#
_cell.length_a   1.000
_cell.length_b   1.000
_cell.length_c   1.000
_cell.angle_alpha   90.00
_cell.angle_beta   90.00
_cell.angle_gamma   90.00
#
_symmetry.space_group_name_H-M   'P 1'
#
loop_
_entity.id
_entity.type
_entity.pdbx_description
1 polymer ?
#
loop_
_entity_poly.entity_id
_entity_poly.type
_entity_poly.pdbx_seq_one_letter_code
_entity_poly.pdbx_strand_id
1 'polypeptide(L)' 'MSNLIPFPLSTPELRKLKGRALARIDREQKMLGSGPLGAERLILNIALDYMERHPNMSWEQAVFAAQAYCDRAHN' A
#
# COMPACT_ATOMS: atom_id res chain seq x y z
N MET A 1 -8.45 29.44 30.11
CA MET A 1 -9.45 28.61 29.40
C MET A 1 -9.47 29.03 27.94
N SER A 2 -8.83 28.24 27.08
CA SER A 2 -8.98 28.37 25.62
C SER A 2 -8.94 26.96 25.05
N ASN A 3 -10.08 26.26 25.09
CA ASN A 3 -10.27 25.00 24.40
C ASN A 3 -10.19 25.28 22.89
N LEU A 4 -8.99 25.21 22.34
CA LEU A 4 -8.75 25.26 20.90
C LEU A 4 -8.53 23.84 20.40
N ILE A 5 -9.58 23.02 20.36
CA ILE A 5 -9.64 21.88 19.44
C ILE A 5 -10.74 22.20 18.44
N PRO A 6 -10.42 22.82 17.29
CA PRO A 6 -11.40 23.01 16.24
C PRO A 6 -11.50 21.71 15.41
N PHE A 7 -12.75 21.34 15.11
CA PHE A 7 -13.19 20.44 14.03
C PHE A 7 -13.23 18.93 14.28
N PRO A 8 -14.25 18.24 13.73
CA PRO A 8 -14.63 16.90 14.16
C PRO A 8 -13.49 15.92 13.85
N LEU A 9 -12.91 15.39 14.91
CA LEU A 9 -11.86 14.38 14.89
C LEU A 9 -12.33 13.17 14.08
N SER A 10 -11.89 13.10 12.82
CA SER A 10 -12.15 12.02 11.85
C SER A 10 -13.63 11.70 11.61
N THR A 11 -14.12 12.03 10.41
CA THR A 11 -15.32 11.37 9.90
C THR A 11 -15.10 9.84 9.95
N PRO A 12 -16.13 9.03 10.20
CA PRO A 12 -16.00 7.57 10.20
C PRO A 12 -15.28 7.03 8.96
N GLU A 13 -15.48 7.67 7.80
CA GLU A 13 -14.79 7.33 6.56
C GLU A 13 -13.29 7.61 6.59
N LEU A 14 -12.85 8.73 7.17
CA LEU A 14 -11.42 9.00 7.33
C LEU A 14 -10.75 7.98 8.26
N ARG A 15 -11.43 7.57 9.33
CA ARG A 15 -10.93 6.52 10.25
C ARG A 15 -10.84 5.17 9.54
N LYS A 16 -11.85 4.79 8.75
CA LYS A 16 -11.83 3.57 7.93
C LYS A 16 -10.71 3.60 6.90
N LEU A 17 -10.52 4.73 6.22
CA LEU A 17 -9.43 4.91 5.25
C LEU A 17 -8.06 4.73 5.91
N LYS A 18 -7.82 5.38 7.05
CA LYS A 18 -6.61 5.19 7.86
C LYS A 18 -6.41 3.72 8.22
N GLY A 19 -7.45 3.05 8.72
CA GLY A 19 -7.37 1.64 9.10
C GLY A 19 -6.99 0.74 7.94
N ARG A 20 -7.60 0.93 6.77
CA ARG A 20 -7.24 0.17 5.55
C ARG A 20 -5.80 0.44 5.11
N ALA A 21 -5.34 1.70 5.20
CA ALA A 21 -3.97 2.06 4.86
C ALA A 21 -2.95 1.40 5.79
N LEU A 22 -3.17 1.45 7.12
CA LEU A 22 -2.29 0.79 8.09
C LEU A 22 -2.27 -0.73 7.91
N ALA A 23 -3.45 -1.36 7.75
CA ALA A 23 -3.54 -2.80 7.51
C ALA A 23 -2.87 -3.23 6.19
N ARG A 24 -2.75 -2.34 5.21
CA ARG A 24 -1.96 -2.57 4.01
C ARG A 24 -0.46 -2.53 4.33
N ILE A 25 0.01 -1.46 4.98
CA ILE A 25 1.42 -1.30 5.37
C ILE A 25 1.91 -2.48 6.22
N ASP A 26 1.14 -2.90 7.22
CA ASP A 26 1.51 -4.03 8.08
C ASP A 26 1.67 -5.33 7.29
N ARG A 27 0.81 -5.56 6.28
CA ARG A 27 0.91 -6.71 5.39
C ARG A 27 2.14 -6.63 4.49
N GLU A 28 2.44 -5.46 3.93
CA GLU A 28 3.64 -5.23 3.11
C GLU A 28 4.91 -5.51 3.94
N GLN A 29 5.00 -4.95 5.15
CA GLN A 29 6.12 -5.18 6.09
C GLN A 29 6.28 -6.64 6.49
N LYS A 30 5.16 -7.33 6.79
CA LYS A 30 5.19 -8.77 7.09
C LYS A 30 5.72 -9.58 5.92
N MET A 31 5.38 -9.21 4.69
CA MET A 31 5.83 -9.90 3.49
C MET A 31 7.31 -9.66 3.22
N LEU A 32 7.79 -8.43 3.38
CA LEU A 32 9.22 -8.11 3.33
C LEU A 32 10.01 -8.94 4.35
N GLY A 33 9.48 -9.10 5.56
CA GLY A 33 10.09 -9.93 6.61
C GLY A 33 9.90 -11.45 6.45
N SER A 34 9.27 -11.94 5.38
CA SER A 34 8.90 -13.37 5.23
C SER A 34 10.02 -14.28 4.71
N GLY A 35 11.25 -13.77 4.62
CA GLY A 35 12.44 -14.50 4.20
C GLY A 35 13.07 -13.95 2.92
N PRO A 36 13.99 -14.72 2.29
CA PRO A 36 14.82 -14.23 1.18
C PRO A 36 14.07 -13.78 -0.07
N LEU A 37 12.82 -14.22 -0.24
CA LEU A 37 11.96 -13.88 -1.39
C LEU A 37 10.85 -12.88 -1.04
N GLY A 38 10.94 -12.24 0.12
CA GLY A 38 9.88 -11.35 0.62
C GLY A 38 9.63 -10.16 -0.29
N ALA A 39 10.71 -9.55 -0.81
CA ALA A 39 10.66 -8.41 -1.71
C ALA A 39 10.04 -8.79 -3.06
N GLU A 40 10.50 -9.89 -3.65
CA GLU A 40 9.99 -10.40 -4.94
C GLU A 40 8.51 -10.76 -4.84
N ARG A 41 8.08 -11.42 -3.75
CA ARG A 41 6.66 -11.72 -3.51
C ARG A 41 5.82 -10.45 -3.41
N LEU A 42 6.32 -9.42 -2.74
CA LEU A 42 5.61 -8.14 -2.63
C LEU A 42 5.44 -7.48 -4.01
N ILE A 43 6.51 -7.42 -4.80
CA ILE A 43 6.47 -6.85 -6.15
C ILE A 43 5.44 -7.58 -7.03
N LEU A 44 5.46 -8.92 -7.03
CA LEU A 44 4.53 -9.71 -7.83
C LEU A 44 3.07 -9.53 -7.40
N ASN A 45 2.81 -9.47 -6.09
CA ASN A 45 1.46 -9.23 -5.57
C ASN A 45 0.95 -7.83 -5.97
N ILE A 46 1.79 -6.81 -5.90
CA ILE A 46 1.43 -5.46 -6.34
C ILE A 46 1.23 -5.39 -7.86
N ALA A 47 2.02 -6.12 -8.64
CA ALA A 47 1.85 -6.19 -10.09
C ALA A 47 0.48 -6.80 -10.46
N LEU A 48 0.07 -7.87 -9.77
CA LEU A 48 -1.27 -8.45 -9.94
C LEU A 48 -2.38 -7.44 -9.59
N ASP A 49 -2.27 -6.74 -8.46
CA ASP A 49 -3.19 -5.66 -8.08
C ASP A 49 -3.31 -4.59 -9.17
N TYR A 50 -2.21 -4.24 -9.85
CA TYR A 50 -2.21 -3.28 -10.95
C TYR A 50 -2.95 -3.81 -12.18
N MET A 51 -2.71 -5.07 -12.57
CA MET A 51 -3.42 -5.67 -13.70
C MET A 51 -4.92 -5.84 -13.44
N GLU A 52 -5.32 -6.20 -12.22
CA GLU A 52 -6.73 -6.29 -11.83
C GLU A 52 -7.44 -4.94 -11.92
N ARG A 53 -6.77 -3.86 -11.53
CA ARG A 53 -7.32 -2.49 -11.60
C ARG A 53 -7.25 -1.88 -13.00
N HIS A 54 -6.31 -2.35 -13.83
CA HIS A 54 -6.05 -1.85 -15.17
C HIS A 54 -5.99 -3.03 -16.16
N PRO A 55 -7.14 -3.54 -16.63
CA PRO A 55 -7.20 -4.78 -17.44
C PRO A 55 -6.38 -4.77 -18.74
N ASN A 56 -6.03 -3.59 -19.25
CA ASN A 56 -5.22 -3.43 -20.46
C ASN A 56 -3.71 -3.26 -20.18
N MET A 57 -3.29 -3.28 -18.91
CA MET A 57 -1.89 -3.17 -18.52
C MET A 57 -1.17 -4.49 -18.78
N SER A 58 -0.04 -4.44 -19.50
CA SER A 58 0.77 -5.64 -19.71
C SER A 58 1.47 -6.08 -18.41
N TRP A 59 1.88 -7.34 -18.36
CA TRP A 59 2.63 -7.87 -17.23
C TRP A 59 3.91 -7.05 -16.96
N GLU A 60 4.66 -6.71 -18.00
CA GLU A 60 5.91 -5.94 -17.89
C GLU A 60 5.65 -4.54 -17.32
N GLN A 61 4.58 -3.88 -17.76
CA GLN A 61 4.17 -2.58 -17.25
C GLN A 61 3.79 -2.66 -15.76
N ALA A 62 3.06 -3.72 -15.38
CA ALA A 62 2.64 -3.93 -14.00
C ALA A 62 3.83 -4.22 -13.07
N VAL A 63 4.77 -5.06 -13.49
CA VAL A 63 6.01 -5.34 -12.75
C VAL A 63 6.86 -4.08 -12.62
N PHE A 64 7.01 -3.31 -13.69
CA PHE A 64 7.73 -2.03 -13.64
C PHE A 64 7.10 -1.05 -12.66
N ALA A 65 5.78 -0.88 -12.70
CA ALA A 65 5.06 -0.01 -11.78
C ALA A 65 5.15 -0.49 -10.32
N ALA A 66 5.08 -1.81 -10.10
CA ALA A 66 5.23 -2.40 -8.77
C ALA A 66 6.65 -2.20 -8.21
N GLN A 67 7.68 -2.40 -9.03
CA GLN A 67 9.07 -2.13 -8.63
C GLN A 67 9.25 -0.66 -8.27
N ALA A 68 8.79 0.27 -9.11
CA ALA A 68 8.88 1.71 -8.85
C ALA A 68 8.13 2.13 -7.57
N TYR A 69 6.99 1.48 -7.27
CA TYR A 69 6.31 1.68 -5.99
C TYR A 69 7.16 1.20 -4.81
N CYS A 70 7.67 -0.03 -4.87
CA CYS A 70 8.48 -0.61 -3.80
C CYS A 70 9.75 0.21 -3.55
N ASP A 71 10.43 0.66 -4.60
CA ASP A 71 11.62 1.50 -4.51
C ASP A 71 11.33 2.83 -3.80
N ARG A 72 10.14 3.40 -3.99
CA ARG A 72 9.74 4.65 -3.30
C ARG A 72 9.25 4.42 -1.88
N ALA A 73 8.62 3.28 -1.61
CA ALA A 73 7.93 3.01 -0.36
C ALA A 73 8.80 2.33 0.69
N HIS A 74 9.87 1.64 0.26
CA HIS A 74 10.66 0.74 1.11
C HIS A 74 12.19 0.93 1.00
N ASN A 75 12.70 1.75 0.09
CA ASN A 75 14.08 2.25 0.11
C ASN A 75 14.13 3.68 0.67
#